data_AF-A0A2H9MYF0-F1
#
_entry.id   AF-A0A2H9MYF0-F1
#
_cell.length_a   1.000
_cell.length_b   1.000
_cell.length_c   1.000
_cell.angle_alpha   90.00
_cell.angle_beta   90.00
_cell.angle_gamma   90.00
#
_symmetry.space_group_name_H-M   'P 1'
#
loop_
_entity.id
_entity.type
_entity.pdbx_description
1 polymer ?
#
loop_
_entity_poly.entity_id
_entity_poly.type
_entity_poly.pdbx_seq_one_letter_code
_entity_poly.pdbx_strand_id
1 'polypeptide(L)'
;MRLRKFRVRAYRCIHDSGEITVGDLAAFVGRNESGKTTILQALTLLNKDEKISELDLCDELSEELKGEVILAEGEFELSSNEIKLVKQSFPGLPEIRKIKLFRTNKKPRVQYEFEDIQISYERNKELNSWENFTRQVLNFLDTIPNHLRIQINTELFEGPPPKNQHIFNSGMA
;
A
#
# COMPACT_ATOMS: atom_id res chain seq x y z
N MET A 1 -3.78 7.68 -11.49
CA MET A 1 -3.21 8.40 -10.35
C MET A 1 -1.96 9.11 -10.83
N ARG A 2 -1.46 10.14 -10.14
CA ARG A 2 -0.23 10.86 -10.50
C ARG A 2 0.78 10.77 -9.37
N LEU A 3 2.01 10.36 -9.67
CA LEU A 3 3.10 10.36 -8.71
C LEU A 3 3.48 11.80 -8.33
N ARG A 4 3.51 12.13 -7.04
CA ARG A 4 3.83 13.46 -6.51
C ARG A 4 5.10 13.49 -5.69
N LYS A 5 5.42 12.40 -5.01
CA LYS A 5 6.69 12.23 -4.31
C LYS A 5 7.16 10.80 -4.40
N PHE A 6 8.46 10.58 -4.32
CA PHE A 6 9.03 9.25 -4.15
C PHE A 6 10.32 9.28 -3.35
N ARG A 7 10.71 8.10 -2.87
CA ARG A 7 12.02 7.84 -2.26
C ARG A 7 12.47 6.44 -2.61
N VAL A 8 13.76 6.29 -2.91
CA VAL A 8 14.42 5.02 -3.22
C VAL A 8 15.55 4.82 -2.24
N ARG A 9 15.65 3.62 -1.65
CA ARG A 9 16.67 3.25 -0.68
C ARG A 9 17.18 1.84 -0.94
N ALA A 10 18.44 1.59 -0.54
CA ALA A 10 19.07 0.28 -0.58
C ALA A 10 18.87 -0.51 -1.90
N TYR A 11 18.88 0.19 -3.03
CA TYR A 11 18.62 -0.39 -4.35
C TYR A 11 19.79 -0.09 -5.31
N ARG A 12 20.52 -1.15 -5.68
CA ARG A 12 21.76 -1.09 -6.46
C ARG A 12 22.74 -0.03 -5.91
N CYS A 13 23.06 1.00 -6.68
CA CYS A 13 23.96 2.09 -6.27
C CYS A 13 23.29 3.21 -5.43
N ILE A 14 22.00 3.10 -5.14
CA ILE A 14 21.26 4.09 -4.36
C ILE A 14 21.21 3.65 -2.90
N HIS A 15 21.94 4.35 -2.04
CA HIS A 15 21.83 4.24 -0.59
C HIS A 15 20.50 4.83 -0.11
N ASP A 16 20.29 6.10 -0.44
CA ASP A 16 19.07 6.84 -0.17
C ASP A 16 18.98 8.02 -1.13
N SER A 17 17.89 8.12 -1.89
CA SER A 17 17.64 9.28 -2.75
C SER A 17 17.18 10.51 -1.98
N GLY A 18 16.78 10.34 -0.72
CA GLY A 18 15.92 11.30 -0.03
C GLY A 18 14.53 11.37 -0.67
N GLU A 19 13.68 12.23 -0.11
CA GLU A 19 12.37 12.51 -0.71
C GLU A 19 12.52 13.44 -1.91
N ILE A 20 12.00 13.00 -3.05
CA ILE A 20 12.01 13.77 -4.30
C ILE A 20 10.57 14.10 -4.67
N THR A 21 10.28 15.39 -4.83
CA THR A 21 8.98 15.87 -5.30
C THR A 21 8.93 15.89 -6.83
N VAL A 22 7.77 15.54 -7.38
CA VAL A 22 7.54 15.34 -8.82
C VAL A 22 6.38 16.24 -9.27
N GLY A 23 6.69 17.16 -10.18
CA GLY A 23 5.70 17.98 -10.89
C GLY A 23 5.07 17.24 -12.06
N ASP A 24 4.48 17.97 -13.00
CA ASP A 24 3.89 17.35 -14.21
C ASP A 24 4.96 16.91 -15.23
N LEU A 25 6.16 17.49 -15.16
CA LEU A 25 7.35 17.09 -15.90
C LEU A 25 8.53 17.02 -14.93
N ALA A 26 9.26 15.91 -14.94
CA ALA A 26 10.50 15.73 -14.18
C ALA A 26 11.60 15.22 -15.12
N ALA A 27 12.81 15.75 -14.96
CA ALA A 27 13.97 15.35 -15.72
C ALA A 27 15.10 14.96 -14.76
N PHE A 28 15.72 13.81 -15.01
CA PHE A 28 16.90 13.36 -14.29
C PHE A 28 18.15 13.71 -15.10
N VAL A 29 19.00 14.59 -14.56
CA VAL A 29 20.24 15.04 -15.18
C VAL A 29 21.42 14.86 -14.23
N GLY A 30 22.60 14.55 -14.78
CA GLY A 30 23.80 14.26 -14.00
C GLY A 30 24.81 13.44 -14.78
N ARG A 31 26.00 13.21 -14.21
CA ARG A 31 27.08 12.43 -14.83
C ARG A 31 26.66 10.99 -15.14
N ASN A 32 27.35 10.33 -16.06
CA ASN A 32 27.16 8.90 -16.27
C ASN A 32 27.33 8.14 -14.94
N GLU A 33 26.60 7.03 -14.79
CA GLU A 33 26.65 6.16 -13.60
C GLU A 33 26.18 6.79 -12.29
N SER A 34 25.66 8.03 -12.32
CA SER A 34 25.12 8.72 -11.13
C SER A 34 23.81 8.15 -10.58
N GLY A 35 23.37 6.97 -11.03
CA GLY A 35 22.14 6.32 -10.55
C GLY A 35 20.81 6.80 -11.15
N LYS A 36 20.81 7.62 -12.21
CA LYS A 36 19.55 8.11 -12.85
C LYS A 36 18.67 6.97 -13.38
N THR A 37 19.26 6.06 -14.14
CA THR A 37 18.55 4.87 -14.65
C THR A 37 18.12 3.96 -13.50
N THR A 38 18.96 3.86 -12.46
CA THR A 38 18.67 3.08 -11.24
C THR A 38 17.44 3.59 -10.51
N ILE A 39 17.25 4.91 -10.40
CA ILE A 39 16.04 5.51 -9.81
C ILE A 39 14.80 5.10 -10.62
N LEU A 40 14.85 5.19 -11.95
CA LEU A 40 13.73 4.79 -12.80
C LEU A 40 13.42 3.30 -12.65
N GLN A 41 14.45 2.45 -12.58
CA GLN A 41 14.30 1.01 -12.35
C GLN A 41 13.68 0.71 -10.98
N ALA A 42 14.11 1.39 -9.92
CA ALA A 42 13.52 1.27 -8.60
C ALA A 42 12.04 1.67 -8.60
N LEU A 43 11.67 2.76 -9.30
CA LEU A 43 10.28 3.17 -9.41
C LEU A 43 9.40 2.15 -10.14
N THR A 44 9.96 1.34 -11.05
CA THR A 44 9.19 0.25 -11.68
C THR A 44 8.74 -0.82 -10.68
N LEU A 45 9.41 -0.94 -9.53
CA LEU A 45 9.01 -1.85 -8.44
C LEU A 45 7.66 -1.48 -7.84
N LEU A 46 7.18 -0.24 -7.99
CA LEU A 46 5.86 0.19 -7.51
C LEU A 46 4.70 -0.31 -8.39
N ASN A 47 5.01 -0.87 -9.56
CA ASN A 47 4.01 -1.35 -10.52
C ASN A 47 4.17 -2.85 -10.86
N LYS A 48 5.23 -3.50 -10.37
CA LYS A 48 5.54 -4.90 -10.69
C LYS A 48 5.52 -5.78 -9.46
N ASP A 49 4.70 -6.83 -9.52
CA ASP A 49 4.73 -7.93 -8.57
C ASP A 49 5.77 -8.98 -9.00
N GLU A 50 7.05 -8.61 -8.92
CA GLU A 50 8.18 -9.47 -9.30
C GLU A 50 9.12 -9.70 -8.12
N LYS A 51 9.68 -10.90 -7.99
CA LYS A 51 10.69 -11.16 -6.95
C LYS A 51 11.91 -10.26 -7.21
N ILE A 52 12.32 -9.52 -6.18
CA ILE A 52 13.51 -8.68 -6.25
C ILE A 52 14.73 -9.61 -6.27
N SER A 53 15.62 -9.41 -7.23
CA SER A 53 16.89 -10.12 -7.30
C SER A 53 17.82 -9.64 -6.19
N GLU A 54 18.64 -10.53 -5.62
CA GLU A 54 19.70 -10.11 -4.68
C GLU A 54 20.67 -9.11 -5.34
N LEU A 55 20.89 -9.23 -6.65
CA LEU A 55 21.72 -8.31 -7.44
C LEU A 55 21.13 -6.90 -7.57
N ASP A 56 19.84 -6.74 -7.26
CA ASP A 56 19.17 -5.44 -7.26
C ASP A 56 19.29 -4.73 -5.90
N LEU A 57 19.76 -5.42 -4.87
CA LEU A 57 19.97 -4.84 -3.55
C LEU A 57 21.31 -4.11 -3.47
N CYS A 58 21.42 -3.13 -2.58
CA CYS A 58 22.67 -2.39 -2.36
C CYS A 58 23.62 -3.20 -1.45
N ASP A 59 24.71 -3.72 -2.02
CA ASP A 59 25.69 -4.55 -1.31
C ASP A 59 26.29 -3.87 -0.07
N GLU A 60 26.49 -2.55 -0.14
CA GLU A 60 27.03 -1.72 0.95
C GLU A 60 26.08 -1.64 2.16
N LEU A 61 24.79 -1.92 1.98
CA LEU A 61 23.74 -1.90 3.02
C LEU A 61 23.31 -3.31 3.46
N SER A 62 24.17 -4.31 3.27
CA SER A 62 23.90 -5.72 3.59
C SER A 62 23.41 -5.96 5.03
N GLU A 63 23.92 -5.22 6.02
CA GLU A 63 23.47 -5.31 7.41
C GLU A 63 22.02 -4.81 7.60
N GLU A 64 21.66 -3.69 6.98
CA GLU A 64 20.29 -3.16 7.04
C GLU A 64 19.30 -4.07 6.29
N LEU A 65 19.74 -4.64 5.17
CA LEU A 65 18.96 -5.56 4.33
C LEU A 65 18.64 -6.91 5.01
N LYS A 66 19.26 -7.21 6.16
CA LYS A 66 18.82 -8.33 7.01
C LYS A 66 17.39 -8.10 7.50
N GLY A 67 17.03 -6.85 7.83
CA GLY A 67 15.69 -6.42 8.21
C GLY A 67 14.75 -6.20 7.02
N GLU A 68 13.50 -5.78 7.30
CA GLU A 68 12.57 -5.31 6.27
C GLU A 68 12.85 -3.83 5.97
N VAL A 69 13.27 -3.54 4.74
CA VAL A 69 13.61 -2.20 4.25
C VAL A 69 12.71 -1.86 3.07
N ILE A 70 12.20 -0.64 3.05
CA ILE A 70 11.45 -0.09 1.91
C ILE A 70 12.45 0.34 0.83
N LEU A 71 12.45 -0.38 -0.28
CA LEU A 71 13.35 -0.14 -1.41
C LEU A 71 12.88 1.02 -2.29
N ALA A 72 11.57 1.11 -2.50
CA ALA A 72 10.95 2.17 -3.26
C ALA A 72 9.60 2.51 -2.62
N GLU A 73 9.31 3.80 -2.50
CA GLU A 73 8.01 4.32 -2.10
C GLU A 73 7.62 5.50 -2.98
N GLY A 74 6.32 5.64 -3.22
CA GLY A 74 5.75 6.72 -4.01
C GLY A 74 4.40 7.16 -3.45
N GLU A 75 4.23 8.47 -3.30
CA GLU A 75 2.95 9.09 -3.00
C GLU A 75 2.23 9.44 -4.30
N PHE A 76 1.02 8.92 -4.46
CA PHE A 76 0.18 9.14 -5.62
C PHE A 76 -1.07 9.92 -5.25
N GLU A 77 -1.38 10.92 -6.06
CA GLU A 77 -2.61 11.70 -5.98
C GLU A 77 -3.63 11.16 -6.98
N LEU A 78 -4.87 10.96 -6.53
CA LEU A 78 -5.97 10.52 -7.38
C LEU A 78 -6.58 11.72 -8.10
N SER A 79 -6.91 11.54 -9.38
CA SER A 79 -7.68 12.52 -10.13
C SER A 79 -9.15 12.54 -9.67
N SER A 80 -9.86 13.64 -9.92
CA SER A 80 -11.29 13.75 -9.57
C SER A 80 -12.16 12.64 -10.18
N ASN A 81 -11.77 12.10 -11.34
CA ASN A 81 -12.47 10.98 -11.98
C ASN A 81 -12.21 9.67 -11.23
N GLU A 82 -10.98 9.41 -10.80
CA GLU A 82 -10.63 8.21 -10.02
C GLU A 82 -11.29 8.23 -8.64
N ILE A 83 -11.33 9.39 -7.99
CA ILE A 83 -12.06 9.58 -6.73
C ILE A 83 -13.54 9.23 -6.90
N LYS A 84 -14.18 9.71 -7.98
CA LYS A 84 -15.57 9.39 -8.30
C LYS A 84 -15.78 7.89 -8.54
N LEU A 85 -14.88 7.25 -9.29
CA LEU A 85 -14.94 5.81 -9.57
C LEU A 85 -14.85 4.99 -8.27
N VAL A 86 -13.88 5.31 -7.39
CA VAL A 86 -13.74 4.64 -6.09
C VAL A 86 -15.01 4.81 -5.26
N LYS A 87 -15.60 6.01 -5.22
CA LYS A 87 -16.83 6.28 -4.48
C LYS A 87 -18.06 5.59 -5.08
N GLN A 88 -18.10 5.37 -6.39
CA GLN A 88 -19.17 4.61 -7.04
C GLN A 88 -19.06 3.11 -6.73
N SER A 89 -17.85 2.55 -6.78
CA SER A 89 -17.61 1.14 -6.43
C SER A 89 -17.77 0.87 -4.93
N PHE A 90 -17.40 1.85 -4.09
CA PHE A 90 -17.39 1.74 -2.63
C PHE A 90 -18.01 2.99 -1.99
N PRO A 91 -19.35 3.12 -1.99
CA PRO A 91 -20.05 4.33 -1.53
C PRO A 91 -19.94 4.62 -0.03
N GLY A 92 -19.49 3.64 0.76
CA GLY A 92 -19.27 3.76 2.20
C GLY A 92 -17.83 4.12 2.60
N LEU A 93 -16.91 4.28 1.64
CA LEU A 93 -15.55 4.71 1.95
C LEU A 93 -15.43 6.24 1.99
N PRO A 94 -14.61 6.78 2.90
CA PRO A 94 -14.25 8.19 2.89
C PRO A 94 -13.53 8.54 1.58
N GLU A 95 -13.51 9.83 1.25
CA GLU A 95 -12.92 10.30 0.00
C GLU A 95 -11.41 10.08 -0.01
N ILE A 96 -10.96 9.04 -0.73
CA ILE A 96 -9.54 8.71 -0.87
C ILE A 96 -8.90 9.65 -1.88
N ARG A 97 -8.03 10.54 -1.42
CA ARG A 97 -7.33 11.52 -2.28
C ARG A 97 -5.90 11.10 -2.62
N LYS A 98 -5.25 10.41 -1.70
CA LYS A 98 -3.85 9.97 -1.83
C LYS A 98 -3.69 8.51 -1.47
N ILE A 99 -2.76 7.87 -2.15
CA ILE A 99 -2.33 6.50 -1.90
C ILE A 99 -0.81 6.50 -1.89
N LYS A 100 -0.22 5.95 -0.84
CA LYS A 100 1.21 5.66 -0.79
C LYS A 100 1.41 4.22 -1.23
N LEU A 101 2.16 4.01 -2.31
CA LEU A 101 2.61 2.69 -2.73
C LEU A 101 4.05 2.48 -2.28
N PHE A 102 4.40 1.27 -1.84
CA PHE A 102 5.76 0.96 -1.46
C PHE A 102 6.11 -0.50 -1.69
N ARG A 103 7.40 -0.74 -1.84
CA ARG A 103 8.00 -2.04 -2.06
C ARG A 103 9.07 -2.31 -1.01
N THR A 104 9.05 -3.50 -0.41
CA THR A 104 10.09 -3.94 0.53
C THR A 104 10.96 -5.05 -0.07
N ASN A 105 12.13 -5.27 0.53
CA ASN A 105 13.04 -6.36 0.17
C ASN A 105 12.52 -7.76 0.57
N LYS A 106 11.57 -7.84 1.51
CA LYS A 106 11.03 -9.13 1.99
C LYS A 106 9.74 -9.55 1.32
N LYS A 107 8.89 -8.59 0.88
CA LYS A 107 7.57 -8.90 0.34
C LYS A 107 7.57 -8.90 -1.19
N PRO A 108 7.05 -9.97 -1.83
CA PRO A 108 7.03 -10.12 -3.28
C PRO A 108 5.91 -9.31 -3.96
N ARG A 109 5.00 -8.70 -3.19
CA ARG A 109 3.90 -7.86 -3.70
C ARG A 109 4.08 -6.41 -3.31
N VAL A 110 3.65 -5.51 -4.19
CA VAL A 110 3.58 -4.08 -3.88
C VAL A 110 2.56 -3.88 -2.76
N GLN A 111 2.92 -3.06 -1.79
CA GLN A 111 2.07 -2.70 -0.66
C GLN A 111 1.53 -1.28 -0.84
N TYR A 112 0.44 -0.96 -0.15
CA TYR A 112 -0.18 0.34 -0.20
C TYR A 112 -0.72 0.77 1.17
N GLU A 113 -0.71 2.08 1.40
CA GLU A 113 -1.24 2.76 2.57
C GLU A 113 -2.05 3.98 2.14
N PHE A 114 -3.09 4.30 2.90
CA PHE A 114 -3.90 5.49 2.68
C PHE A 114 -3.55 6.54 3.73
N GLU A 115 -2.89 7.61 3.31
CA GLU A 115 -2.33 8.63 4.21
C GLU A 115 -3.42 9.51 4.84
N ASP A 116 -4.47 9.81 4.07
CA ASP A 116 -5.49 10.82 4.42
C ASP A 116 -6.86 10.21 4.78
N ILE A 117 -6.91 9.00 5.37
CA ILE A 117 -8.16 8.51 5.98
C ILE A 117 -8.29 9.15 7.37
N GLN A 118 -8.78 10.38 7.40
CA GLN A 118 -9.43 10.88 8.61
C GLN A 118 -10.70 10.05 8.79
N ILE A 119 -10.64 9.01 9.61
CA ILE A 119 -11.82 8.39 10.21
C ILE A 119 -12.38 9.45 11.17
N SER A 120 -13.02 10.49 10.62
CA SER A 120 -13.82 11.37 11.43
C SER A 120 -14.95 10.50 11.97
N TYR A 121 -14.96 10.27 13.28
CA TYR A 121 -16.07 9.63 13.99
C TYR A 121 -17.42 10.36 13.79
N GLU A 122 -17.44 11.46 13.04
CA GLU A 122 -18.61 12.23 12.68
C GLU A 122 -19.14 11.89 11.29
N ARG A 123 -19.93 10.81 11.25
CA ARG A 123 -21.35 10.79 10.84
C ARG A 123 -21.72 9.47 10.16
N ASN A 124 -22.06 8.47 10.97
CA ASN A 124 -23.20 7.53 10.82
C ASN A 124 -23.48 6.88 9.45
N LYS A 125 -22.55 6.88 8.49
CA LYS A 125 -22.75 6.27 7.16
C LYS A 125 -21.63 5.27 6.81
N GLU A 126 -20.42 5.52 7.29
CA GLU A 126 -19.25 4.65 7.08
C GLU A 126 -19.21 3.50 8.10
N LEU A 127 -19.53 3.79 9.37
CA LEU A 127 -19.88 2.77 10.37
C LEU A 127 -20.94 1.84 9.80
N ASN A 128 -21.99 2.38 9.17
CA ASN A 128 -23.01 1.55 8.54
C ASN A 128 -22.44 0.67 7.41
N SER A 129 -21.41 1.06 6.67
CA SER A 129 -20.86 0.24 5.58
C SER A 129 -20.00 -0.92 6.10
N TRP A 130 -19.12 -0.65 7.06
CA TRP A 130 -18.32 -1.70 7.70
C TRP A 130 -19.22 -2.60 8.56
N GLU A 131 -20.12 -2.03 9.36
CA GLU A 131 -21.11 -2.80 10.11
C GLU A 131 -22.04 -3.60 9.19
N ASN A 132 -22.48 -3.06 8.05
CA ASN A 132 -23.29 -3.83 7.10
C ASN A 132 -22.48 -4.96 6.45
N PHE A 133 -21.22 -4.72 6.10
CA PHE A 133 -20.34 -5.76 5.56
C PHE A 133 -20.08 -6.85 6.60
N THR A 134 -19.66 -6.48 7.81
CA THR A 134 -19.52 -7.39 8.96
C THR A 134 -20.81 -8.16 9.21
N ARG A 135 -21.96 -7.49 9.23
CA ARG A 135 -23.26 -8.15 9.43
C ARG A 135 -23.58 -9.13 8.31
N GLN A 136 -23.29 -8.81 7.05
CA GLN A 136 -23.49 -9.76 5.94
C GLN A 136 -22.58 -10.98 6.05
N VAL A 137 -21.31 -10.79 6.41
CA VAL A 137 -20.35 -11.88 6.59
C VAL A 137 -20.77 -12.75 7.78
N LEU A 138 -21.09 -12.14 8.94
CA LEU A 138 -21.56 -12.87 10.12
C LEU A 138 -22.87 -13.63 9.85
N ASN A 139 -23.84 -13.00 9.18
CA ASN A 139 -25.07 -13.67 8.77
C ASN A 139 -24.80 -14.85 7.83
N PHE A 140 -23.82 -14.75 6.93
CA PHE A 140 -23.41 -15.88 6.11
C PHE A 140 -22.77 -16.99 6.96
N LEU A 141 -21.89 -16.65 7.90
CA LEU A 141 -21.29 -17.63 8.83
C LEU A 141 -22.34 -18.32 9.71
N ASP A 142 -23.43 -17.63 10.06
CA ASP A 142 -24.58 -18.21 10.77
C ASP A 142 -25.32 -19.27 9.93
N THR A 143 -25.26 -19.20 8.60
CA THR A 143 -25.88 -20.21 7.70
C THR A 143 -25.02 -21.46 7.51
N ILE A 144 -23.77 -21.45 7.96
CA ILE A 144 -22.84 -22.57 7.83
C ILE A 144 -22.98 -23.53 9.03
N PRO A 145 -22.88 -24.86 8.83
CA PRO A 145 -22.86 -25.81 9.94
C PRO A 145 -21.85 -25.48 11.03
N ASN A 146 -22.27 -25.66 12.30
CA ASN A 146 -21.52 -25.22 13.48
C ASN A 146 -20.06 -25.74 13.54
N HIS A 147 -19.82 -26.97 13.06
CA HIS A 147 -18.50 -27.58 13.08
C HIS A 147 -17.49 -26.90 12.14
N LEU A 148 -17.95 -26.19 11.11
CA LEU A 148 -17.10 -25.38 10.22
C LEU A 148 -17.00 -23.94 10.74
N ARG A 149 -18.08 -23.40 11.30
CA ARG A 149 -18.11 -22.03 11.83
C ARG A 149 -17.06 -21.81 12.93
N ILE A 150 -16.89 -22.78 13.84
CA ILE A 150 -15.93 -22.66 14.97
C ILE A 150 -14.47 -22.64 14.48
N GLN A 151 -14.20 -23.09 13.25
CA GLN A 151 -12.85 -23.07 12.66
C GLN A 151 -12.49 -21.71 12.03
N ILE A 152 -13.43 -20.77 11.95
CA ILE A 152 -13.25 -19.47 11.29
C ILE A 152 -12.98 -18.40 12.35
N ASN A 153 -11.83 -17.73 12.27
CA ASN A 153 -11.54 -16.59 13.12
C ASN A 153 -12.43 -15.40 12.71
N THR A 154 -13.17 -14.85 13.67
CA THR A 154 -14.08 -13.71 13.46
C THR A 154 -13.65 -12.44 14.19
N GLU A 155 -12.52 -12.47 14.91
CA GLU A 155 -12.01 -11.36 15.72
C GLU A 155 -11.80 -10.08 14.90
N LEU A 156 -11.42 -10.20 13.63
CA LEU A 156 -11.27 -9.05 12.72
C LEU A 156 -12.55 -8.23 12.56
N PHE A 157 -13.72 -8.88 12.62
CA PHE A 157 -15.01 -8.25 12.36
C PHE A 157 -15.61 -7.57 13.60
N GLU A 158 -15.06 -7.82 14.78
CA GLU A 158 -15.50 -7.20 16.04
C GLU A 158 -14.93 -5.78 16.24
N GLY A 159 -13.92 -5.41 15.45
CA GLY A 159 -13.19 -4.14 15.54
C GLY A 159 -13.52 -3.10 14.47
N PRO A 160 -12.90 -1.91 14.55
CA PRO A 160 -12.99 -0.89 13.50
C PRO A 160 -12.36 -1.38 12.18
N PRO A 161 -12.72 -0.78 11.03
CA PRO A 161 -12.20 -1.20 9.73
C PRO A 161 -10.67 -1.17 9.70
N PRO A 162 -10.02 -2.22 9.15
CA PRO A 162 -8.57 -2.33 9.18
C PRO A 162 -7.91 -1.24 8.33
N LYS A 163 -6.85 -0.65 8.87
CA LYS A 163 -6.17 0.51 8.27
C LYS A 163 -5.25 0.16 7.10
N ASN A 164 -4.83 -1.11 6.98
CA ASN A 164 -3.95 -1.56 5.90
C ASN A 164 -4.20 -3.05 5.56
N GLN A 165 -3.69 -3.48 4.40
CA GLN A 165 -3.87 -4.86 3.91
C GLN A 165 -3.22 -5.91 4.82
N HIS A 166 -2.10 -5.57 5.47
CA HIS A 166 -1.43 -6.49 6.37
C HIS A 166 -2.34 -6.88 7.54
N ILE A 167 -2.95 -5.88 8.20
CA ILE A 167 -3.89 -6.11 9.32
C ILE A 167 -5.11 -6.92 8.83
N PHE A 168 -5.66 -6.59 7.65
CA PHE A 168 -6.79 -7.34 7.08
C PHE A 168 -6.41 -8.80 6.81
N ASN A 169 -5.29 -9.05 6.13
CA ASN A 169 -4.85 -10.41 5.79
C ASN A 169 -4.47 -11.21 7.04
N SER A 170 -3.82 -10.59 8.03
CA SER A 170 -3.48 -11.24 9.30
C SER A 170 -4.70 -11.57 10.14
N GLY A 171 -5.77 -10.77 10.06
CA GLY A 171 -7.02 -11.07 10.75
C GLY A 171 -7.93 -12.09 10.03
N MET A 172 -7.71 -12.30 8.73
CA MET A 172 -8.42 -13.31 7.92
C MET A 172 -7.70 -14.67 7.86
N ALA A 173 -6.45 -14.73 8.32
CA ALA A 173 -5.60 -15.92 8.35
C ALA A 173 -5.80 -16.71 9.65
#